data_AF-A0A229FSM9-F1
#
_entry.id   AF-A0A229FSM9-F1
#
_cell.length_a   1.000
_cell.length_b   1.000
_cell.length_c   1.000
_cell.angle_alpha   90.00
_cell.angle_beta   90.00
_cell.angle_gamma   90.00
#
_symmetry.space_group_name_H-M   'P 1'
#
loop_
_entity.id
_entity.type
_entity.pdbx_description
1 polymer ?
#
loop_
_entity_poly.entity_id
_entity_poly.type
_entity_poly.pdbx_seq_one_letter_code
_entity_poly.pdbx_strand_id
1 'polypeptide(L)'
;MTNPLIPQETNLRYRRLFETAYDGILILDFESGRIQDVNPYLIEMLGYSKEELIGMELWEIGAMVDKLASLKAFETLKQEGYIKYSDLPLRTKSGKIISVEFVSNAYGVNGERVIQCNIRDITDRKNAESCLIKYQQDLTLNMYEVVDALTKVIVARDPYTYQHQLRVAHLCVAIANQMNLSVHVVEGLKLGALIHDIGKIGVPAELLTKPTPLETFEIQALQKHVQTGFDIVKDINFQWPLAQTIYQHHERINGSGYPNQLKGDAIILEARILAVADTVEAMSHNRPYRPSLGLDKALAEIEAGKGSLFDERVVDACLKLFRQDNYEFPAV
;
A
#
# COMPACT_ATOMS: atom_id res chain seq x y z
N MET A 1 -8.77 -5.31 71.92
CA MET A 1 -8.67 -3.93 71.41
C MET A 1 -8.75 -4.00 69.90
N THR A 2 -9.91 -3.61 69.39
CA THR A 2 -10.27 -3.47 67.98
C THR A 2 -9.55 -2.27 67.38
N ASN A 3 -9.00 -2.43 66.17
CA ASN A 3 -8.65 -1.27 65.34
C ASN A 3 -9.16 -1.50 63.90
N PRO A 4 -10.35 -1.01 63.54
CA PRO A 4 -10.87 -1.03 62.17
C PRO A 4 -10.61 0.33 61.51
N LEU A 5 -9.49 0.47 60.79
CA LEU A 5 -9.15 1.70 60.02
C LEU A 5 -9.12 1.50 58.49
N ILE A 6 -9.52 0.32 58.00
CA ILE A 6 -9.44 -0.09 56.57
C ILE A 6 -10.41 0.66 55.61
N PRO A 7 -11.56 1.25 56.02
CA PRO A 7 -12.49 1.91 55.08
C PRO A 7 -11.97 3.23 54.48
N GLN A 8 -11.14 3.99 55.20
CA GLN A 8 -10.72 5.33 54.77
C GLN A 8 -9.60 5.29 53.72
N GLU A 9 -8.57 4.47 53.91
CA GLU A 9 -7.48 4.33 52.92
C GLU A 9 -7.96 3.70 51.60
N THR A 10 -8.84 2.71 51.69
CA THR A 10 -9.41 2.04 50.50
C THR A 10 -10.27 3.01 49.68
N ASN A 11 -11.12 3.81 50.33
CA ASN A 11 -11.88 4.88 49.67
C ASN A 11 -10.95 5.96 49.09
N LEU A 12 -9.87 6.33 49.81
CA LEU A 12 -8.93 7.34 49.32
C LEU A 12 -8.20 6.87 48.04
N ARG A 13 -7.80 5.59 48.00
CA ARG A 13 -7.09 4.99 46.87
C ARG A 13 -7.99 4.86 45.64
N TYR A 14 -9.23 4.40 45.82
CA TYR A 14 -10.25 4.37 44.77
C TYR A 14 -10.47 5.77 44.19
N ARG A 15 -10.72 6.75 45.07
CA ARG A 15 -11.04 8.12 44.68
C ARG A 15 -9.90 8.78 43.89
N ARG A 16 -8.64 8.55 44.28
CA ARG A 16 -7.48 9.03 43.52
C ARG A 16 -7.41 8.41 42.13
N LEU A 17 -7.50 7.08 42.01
CA LEU A 17 -7.44 6.41 40.71
C LEU A 17 -8.58 6.85 39.78
N PHE A 18 -9.76 7.08 40.33
CA PHE A 18 -10.93 7.56 39.61
C PHE A 18 -10.77 9.02 39.16
N GLU A 19 -10.35 9.91 40.07
CA GLU A 19 -10.24 11.35 39.80
C GLU A 19 -9.03 11.72 38.91
N THR A 20 -7.93 10.96 38.96
CA THR A 20 -6.72 11.26 38.17
C THR A 20 -6.61 10.49 36.85
N ALA A 21 -7.63 9.71 36.48
CA ALA A 21 -7.62 8.96 35.22
C ALA A 21 -7.74 9.92 34.03
N TYR A 22 -6.96 9.64 32.98
CA TYR A 22 -7.05 10.31 31.67
C TYR A 22 -8.02 9.60 30.70
N ASP A 23 -8.81 8.66 31.24
CA ASP A 23 -9.96 8.08 30.57
C ASP A 23 -11.21 8.56 31.31
N GLY A 24 -12.30 8.77 30.58
CA GLY A 24 -13.60 9.10 31.15
C GLY A 24 -14.18 7.85 31.83
N ILE A 25 -14.41 7.91 33.12
CA ILE A 25 -14.95 6.78 33.89
C ILE A 25 -16.36 7.15 34.36
N LEU A 26 -17.30 6.24 34.13
CA LEU A 26 -18.64 6.32 34.70
C LEU A 26 -19.04 5.00 35.33
N ILE A 27 -19.76 5.09 36.44
CA ILE A 27 -20.31 3.96 37.18
C ILE A 27 -21.82 3.97 36.98
N LEU A 28 -22.38 2.84 36.56
CA LEU A 28 -23.80 2.66 36.35
C LEU A 28 -24.37 1.68 37.38
N ASP A 29 -25.62 1.96 37.77
CA ASP A 29 -26.46 1.00 38.47
C ASP A 29 -26.68 -0.24 37.60
N PHE A 30 -26.47 -1.42 38.18
CA PHE A 30 -26.52 -2.67 37.43
C PHE A 30 -27.92 -2.98 36.88
N GLU A 31 -28.98 -2.64 37.62
CA GLU A 31 -30.35 -2.97 37.20
C GLU A 31 -30.89 -1.98 36.17
N SER A 32 -30.81 -0.68 36.49
CA SER A 32 -31.41 0.40 35.71
C SER A 32 -30.50 0.97 34.62
N GLY A 33 -29.19 0.76 34.69
CA GLY A 33 -28.23 1.34 33.74
C GLY A 33 -28.06 2.86 33.90
N ARG A 34 -28.56 3.44 35.00
CA ARG A 34 -28.45 4.87 35.31
C ARG A 34 -27.08 5.19 35.88
N ILE A 35 -26.54 6.34 35.51
CA ILE A 35 -25.26 6.83 35.99
C ILE A 35 -25.34 7.17 37.48
N GLN A 36 -24.51 6.51 38.29
CA GLN A 36 -24.34 6.75 39.72
C GLN A 36 -23.14 7.65 40.03
N ASP A 37 -22.07 7.57 39.24
CA ASP A 37 -20.90 8.41 39.42
C ASP A 37 -20.14 8.62 38.11
N VAL A 38 -19.39 9.72 38.03
CA VAL A 38 -18.59 10.12 36.86
C VAL A 38 -17.31 10.82 37.33
N ASN A 39 -16.21 10.59 36.62
CA ASN A 39 -14.94 11.24 36.94
C ASN A 39 -14.82 12.64 36.30
N PRO A 40 -13.92 13.51 36.81
CA PRO A 40 -13.73 14.85 36.29
C PRO A 40 -13.33 14.88 34.80
N TYR A 41 -12.53 13.92 34.34
CA TYR A 41 -12.09 13.86 32.95
C TYR A 41 -13.26 13.66 31.98
N LEU A 42 -14.24 12.82 32.32
CA LEU A 42 -15.44 12.61 31.51
C LEU A 42 -16.29 13.89 31.38
N ILE A 43 -16.43 14.64 32.47
CA ILE A 43 -17.12 15.94 32.52
C ILE A 43 -16.45 16.92 31.56
N GLU A 44 -15.11 17.03 31.63
CA GLU A 44 -14.34 17.90 30.74
C GLU A 44 -14.45 17.47 29.27
N MET A 45 -14.32 16.17 28.99
CA MET A 45 -14.38 15.61 27.64
C MET A 45 -15.74 15.82 26.96
N LEU A 46 -16.85 15.61 27.69
CA LEU A 46 -18.20 15.68 27.12
C LEU A 46 -18.87 17.06 27.28
N GLY A 47 -18.40 17.88 28.23
CA GLY A 47 -18.91 19.22 28.52
C GLY A 47 -20.22 19.25 29.33
N TYR A 48 -20.61 18.14 29.96
CA TYR A 48 -21.75 18.08 30.89
C TYR A 48 -21.29 18.31 32.32
N SER A 49 -22.15 18.86 33.19
CA SER A 49 -21.89 18.86 34.63
C SER A 49 -22.16 17.48 35.23
N LYS A 50 -21.62 17.22 36.43
CA LYS A 50 -21.88 15.97 37.14
C LYS A 50 -23.38 15.79 37.41
N GLU A 51 -24.04 16.85 37.86
CA GLU A 51 -25.47 16.86 38.21
C GLU A 51 -26.37 16.57 37.01
N GLU A 52 -25.94 16.97 35.81
CA GLU A 52 -26.65 16.65 34.58
C GLU A 52 -26.52 15.16 34.23
N LEU A 53 -25.32 14.58 34.41
CA LEU A 53 -25.05 13.19 34.06
C LEU A 53 -25.67 12.21 35.05
N ILE A 54 -25.66 12.50 36.36
CA ILE A 54 -26.21 11.59 37.37
C ILE A 54 -27.69 11.29 37.08
N GLY A 55 -28.03 10.00 37.04
CA GLY A 55 -29.38 9.53 36.79
C GLY A 55 -29.74 9.38 35.31
N MET A 56 -28.96 9.93 34.37
CA MET A 56 -29.13 9.65 32.94
C MET A 56 -28.84 8.18 32.63
N GLU A 57 -29.50 7.66 31.61
CA GLU A 57 -29.15 6.38 31.00
C GLU A 57 -27.97 6.56 30.03
N LEU A 58 -27.11 5.56 29.91
CA LEU A 58 -25.89 5.64 29.09
C LEU A 58 -26.14 6.08 27.64
N TRP A 59 -27.24 5.64 27.03
CA TRP A 59 -27.60 6.00 25.65
C TRP A 59 -28.17 7.41 25.49
N GLU A 60 -28.45 8.11 26.58
CA GLU A 60 -28.80 9.52 26.56
C GLU A 60 -27.54 10.41 26.46
N ILE A 61 -26.35 9.85 26.75
CA ILE A 61 -25.07 10.54 26.63
C ILE A 61 -24.60 10.57 25.18
N GLY A 62 -25.29 11.30 24.32
CA GLY A 62 -24.80 11.72 22.99
C GLY A 62 -24.29 10.61 22.05
N ALA A 63 -24.49 9.34 22.39
CA ALA A 63 -24.04 8.22 21.59
C ALA A 63 -24.90 8.18 20.33
N MET A 64 -24.26 8.16 19.17
CA MET A 64 -24.99 8.08 17.90
C MET A 64 -25.51 6.65 17.61
N VAL A 65 -25.40 5.75 18.59
CA VAL A 65 -25.97 4.42 18.55
C VAL A 65 -27.47 4.53 18.83
N ASP A 66 -28.29 3.91 17.99
CA ASP A 66 -29.73 3.82 18.24
C ASP A 66 -30.02 3.13 19.58
N LYS A 67 -31.07 3.59 20.27
CA LYS A 67 -31.52 3.10 21.59
C LYS A 67 -31.66 1.57 21.62
N LEU A 68 -32.18 0.97 20.55
CA LEU A 68 -32.32 -0.49 20.44
C LEU A 68 -30.98 -1.23 20.51
N ALA A 69 -29.93 -0.70 19.87
CA ALA A 69 -28.61 -1.30 19.90
C ALA A 69 -27.93 -1.12 21.27
N SER A 70 -28.13 0.03 21.91
CA SER A 70 -27.65 0.28 23.27
C SER A 70 -28.32 -0.62 24.31
N LEU A 71 -29.62 -0.89 24.18
CA LEU A 71 -30.33 -1.84 25.05
C LEU A 71 -29.81 -3.27 24.88
N LYS A 72 -29.56 -3.71 23.63
CA LYS A 72 -28.95 -5.02 23.38
C LYS A 72 -27.55 -5.12 23.97
N ALA A 73 -26.74 -4.08 23.80
CA ALA A 73 -25.40 -3.98 24.37
C ALA A 73 -25.40 -4.09 25.90
N PHE A 74 -26.39 -3.46 26.55
CA PHE A 74 -26.59 -3.53 27.99
C PHE A 74 -26.97 -4.96 28.44
N GLU A 75 -27.89 -5.62 27.74
CA GLU A 75 -28.24 -7.02 28.03
C GLU A 75 -27.05 -7.97 27.85
N THR A 76 -26.26 -7.81 26.78
CA THR A 76 -25.02 -8.56 26.58
C THR A 76 -24.05 -8.33 27.74
N LEU A 77 -23.85 -7.08 28.16
CA LEU A 77 -23.00 -6.76 29.31
C LEU A 77 -23.51 -7.41 30.62
N LYS A 78 -24.83 -7.50 30.83
CA LYS A 78 -25.40 -8.18 32.01
C LYS A 78 -25.12 -9.68 32.02
N GLN A 79 -25.11 -10.31 30.85
CA GLN A 79 -24.93 -11.75 30.66
C GLN A 79 -23.45 -12.15 30.62
N GLU A 80 -22.64 -11.46 29.83
CA GLU A 80 -21.23 -11.77 29.58
C GLU A 80 -20.27 -11.06 30.55
N GLY A 81 -20.72 -10.00 31.20
CA GLY A 81 -19.93 -9.22 32.16
C GLY A 81 -18.91 -8.26 31.53
N TYR A 82 -18.80 -8.23 30.19
CA TYR A 82 -17.83 -7.43 29.44
C TYR A 82 -18.40 -6.98 28.10
N ILE A 83 -18.12 -5.73 27.70
CA ILE A 83 -18.35 -5.28 26.32
C ILE A 83 -17.30 -4.24 25.93
N LYS A 84 -16.90 -4.25 24.65
CA LYS A 84 -15.93 -3.31 24.09
C LYS A 84 -16.35 -2.82 22.71
N TYR A 85 -16.25 -1.50 22.51
CA TYR A 85 -16.30 -0.85 21.21
C TYR A 85 -14.99 -0.12 20.95
N SER A 86 -14.29 -0.50 19.89
CA SER A 86 -13.00 0.11 19.53
C SER A 86 -13.13 1.49 18.88
N ASP A 87 -14.33 1.82 18.40
CA ASP A 87 -14.63 3.07 17.71
C ASP A 87 -16.13 3.38 17.80
N LEU A 88 -16.48 4.33 18.65
CA LEU A 88 -17.84 4.79 18.84
C LEU A 88 -17.91 6.32 18.67
N PRO A 89 -18.71 6.85 17.73
CA PRO A 89 -18.95 8.27 17.66
C PRO A 89 -19.84 8.74 18.81
N LEU A 90 -19.31 9.63 19.65
CA LEU A 90 -20.06 10.33 20.69
C LEU A 90 -20.19 11.82 20.33
N ARG A 91 -21.38 12.36 20.55
CA ARG A 91 -21.66 13.79 20.44
C ARG A 91 -21.57 14.41 21.83
N THR A 92 -20.61 15.32 22.01
CA THR A 92 -20.49 16.15 23.22
C THR A 92 -21.68 17.11 23.35
N LYS A 93 -21.84 17.74 24.53
CA LYS A 93 -22.92 18.72 24.78
C LYS A 93 -22.90 19.90 23.81
N SER A 94 -21.72 20.31 23.35
CA SER A 94 -21.55 21.39 22.38
C SER A 94 -21.94 21.00 20.95
N GLY A 95 -22.21 19.71 20.70
CA GLY A 95 -22.50 19.16 19.39
C GLY A 95 -21.28 18.63 18.63
N LYS A 96 -20.05 18.83 19.14
CA LYS A 96 -18.82 18.24 18.57
C LYS A 96 -18.90 16.72 18.65
N ILE A 97 -18.53 16.05 17.55
CA ILE A 97 -18.40 14.59 17.49
C ILE A 97 -16.96 14.22 17.82
N ILE A 98 -16.78 13.29 18.74
CA ILE A 98 -15.51 12.66 19.09
C ILE A 98 -15.60 11.16 18.82
N SER A 99 -14.48 10.54 18.45
CA SER A 99 -14.38 9.08 18.39
C SER A 99 -13.83 8.57 19.70
N VAL A 100 -14.51 7.61 20.30
CA VAL A 100 -14.08 7.01 21.56
C VAL A 100 -13.90 5.50 21.46
N GLU A 101 -12.94 4.98 22.22
CA GLU A 101 -12.93 3.58 22.61
C GLU A 101 -13.73 3.44 23.91
N PHE A 102 -14.67 2.51 23.94
CA PHE A 102 -15.58 2.30 25.06
C PHE A 102 -15.42 0.87 25.58
N VAL A 103 -15.16 0.72 26.88
CA VAL A 103 -15.03 -0.58 27.54
C VAL A 103 -15.89 -0.59 28.79
N SER A 104 -16.79 -1.55 28.90
CA SER A 104 -17.62 -1.73 30.10
C SER A 104 -17.46 -3.10 30.71
N ASN A 105 -17.31 -3.11 32.02
CA ASN A 105 -17.18 -4.32 32.83
C ASN A 105 -18.26 -4.32 33.91
N ALA A 106 -18.92 -5.46 34.13
CA ALA A 106 -19.82 -5.66 35.25
C ALA A 106 -19.15 -6.55 36.31
N TYR A 107 -19.11 -6.11 37.57
CA TYR A 107 -18.50 -6.86 38.66
C TYR A 107 -19.24 -6.67 39.98
N GLY A 108 -19.00 -7.58 40.93
CA GLY A 108 -19.59 -7.54 42.27
C GLY A 108 -18.67 -6.86 43.29
N VAL A 109 -19.22 -5.97 44.12
CA VAL A 109 -18.55 -5.34 45.27
C VAL A 109 -19.48 -5.43 46.47
N ASN A 110 -19.02 -6.03 47.58
CA ASN A 110 -19.77 -6.11 48.85
C ASN A 110 -21.20 -6.68 48.75
N GLY A 111 -21.48 -7.53 47.75
CA GLY A 111 -22.81 -8.13 47.53
C GLY A 111 -23.70 -7.36 46.54
N GLU A 112 -23.25 -6.20 46.06
CA GLU A 112 -23.91 -5.42 45.01
C GLU A 112 -23.18 -5.58 43.68
N ARG A 113 -23.92 -5.57 42.57
CA ARG A 113 -23.34 -5.56 41.22
C ARG A 113 -23.26 -4.12 40.74
N VAL A 114 -22.15 -3.78 40.12
CA VAL A 114 -21.92 -2.46 39.52
C VAL A 114 -21.39 -2.63 38.11
N ILE A 115 -21.64 -1.63 37.27
CA ILE A 115 -21.07 -1.55 35.93
C ILE A 115 -20.13 -0.36 35.90
N GLN A 116 -18.90 -0.57 35.47
CA GLN A 116 -17.94 0.49 35.20
C GLN A 116 -17.72 0.58 33.69
N CYS A 117 -17.88 1.78 33.15
CA CYS A 117 -17.55 2.10 31.77
C CYS A 117 -16.34 3.02 31.75
N ASN A 118 -15.38 2.72 30.88
CA ASN A 118 -14.22 3.54 30.58
C ASN A 118 -14.34 4.01 29.12
N ILE A 119 -14.20 5.32 28.93
CA ILE A 119 -14.39 6.02 27.67
C ILE A 119 -13.10 6.78 27.36
N ARG A 120 -12.40 6.36 26.33
CA ARG A 120 -11.14 6.99 25.92
C ARG A 120 -11.33 7.75 24.63
N ASP A 121 -11.03 9.04 24.63
CA ASP A 121 -11.00 9.83 23.40
C ASP A 121 -9.84 9.34 22.51
N ILE A 122 -10.17 8.88 21.31
CA ILE A 122 -9.22 8.44 20.29
C ILE A 122 -9.27 9.32 19.05
N THR A 123 -9.93 10.48 19.11
CA THR A 123 -10.15 11.39 17.98
C THR A 123 -8.82 11.83 17.35
N ASP A 124 -7.88 12.32 18.16
CA ASP A 124 -6.57 12.79 17.66
C ASP A 124 -5.76 11.65 17.05
N ARG A 125 -5.82 10.46 17.67
CA ARG A 125 -5.16 9.26 17.15
C ARG A 125 -5.73 8.87 15.79
N LYS A 126 -7.06 8.81 15.65
CA LYS A 126 -7.73 8.48 14.38
C LYS A 126 -7.50 9.52 13.30
N ASN A 127 -7.47 10.80 13.67
CA ASN A 127 -7.15 11.88 12.74
C ASN A 127 -5.70 11.75 12.24
N ALA A 128 -4.74 11.48 13.14
CA ALA A 128 -3.35 11.25 12.76
C ALA A 128 -3.17 10.02 11.86
N GLU A 129 -3.80 8.89 12.20
CA GLU A 129 -3.82 7.67 11.37
C GLU A 129 -4.39 7.95 9.97
N SER A 130 -5.51 8.68 9.89
CA SER A 130 -6.14 9.03 8.62
C SER A 130 -5.28 10.00 7.78
N CYS A 131 -4.64 10.98 8.42
CA CYS A 131 -3.68 11.87 7.77
C CYS A 131 -2.47 11.12 7.23
N LEU A 132 -1.95 10.13 7.98
CA LEU A 132 -0.83 9.30 7.52
C LEU A 132 -1.21 8.46 6.30
N ILE A 133 -2.38 7.80 6.32
CA ILE A 133 -2.89 7.03 5.18
C ILE A 133 -3.02 7.93 3.94
N LYS A 134 -3.61 9.11 4.10
CA LYS A 134 -3.75 10.07 3.00
C LYS A 134 -2.40 10.54 2.47
N TYR A 135 -1.45 10.85 3.35
CA TYR A 135 -0.11 11.27 2.96
C TYR A 135 0.63 10.16 2.20
N GLN A 136 0.49 8.90 2.61
CA GLN A 136 1.05 7.76 1.87
C GLN A 136 0.42 7.63 0.46
N GLN A 137 -0.90 7.81 0.34
CA GLN A 137 -1.59 7.80 -0.94
C GLN A 137 -1.12 8.94 -1.85
N ASP A 138 -1.01 10.16 -1.32
CA ASP A 138 -0.53 11.33 -2.06
C ASP A 138 0.92 11.13 -2.52
N LEU A 139 1.81 10.60 -1.68
CA LEU A 139 3.18 10.24 -2.07
C LEU A 139 3.21 9.21 -3.20
N THR A 140 2.33 8.22 -3.14
CA THR A 140 2.22 7.18 -4.18
C THR A 140 1.76 7.78 -5.50
N LEU A 141 0.73 8.63 -5.49
CA LEU A 141 0.23 9.32 -6.67
C LEU A 141 1.30 10.24 -7.29
N ASN A 142 1.96 11.06 -6.47
CA ASN A 142 3.02 11.96 -6.92
C ASN A 142 4.17 11.18 -7.59
N MET A 143 4.52 10.00 -7.07
CA MET A 143 5.53 9.14 -7.68
C MET A 143 5.11 8.67 -9.07
N TYR A 144 3.86 8.24 -9.26
CA TYR A 144 3.34 7.87 -10.57
C TYR A 144 3.33 9.07 -11.53
N GLU A 145 2.98 10.27 -11.07
CA GLU A 145 3.02 11.49 -11.88
C GLU A 145 4.44 11.87 -12.32
N VAL A 146 5.45 11.69 -11.45
CA VAL A 146 6.86 11.89 -11.80
C VAL A 146 7.30 10.88 -12.87
N VAL A 147 6.94 9.61 -12.74
CA VAL A 147 7.28 8.58 -13.73
C VAL A 147 6.58 8.83 -15.07
N ASP A 148 5.32 9.26 -15.05
CA ASP A 148 4.59 9.67 -16.26
C ASP A 148 5.25 10.87 -16.94
N ALA A 149 5.68 11.87 -16.17
CA ALA A 149 6.44 13.01 -16.69
C ALA A 149 7.77 12.58 -17.34
N LEU A 150 8.53 11.68 -16.70
CA LEU A 150 9.75 11.11 -17.28
C LEU A 150 9.46 10.36 -18.58
N THR A 151 8.39 9.56 -18.59
CA THR A 151 7.95 8.82 -19.79
C THR A 151 7.66 9.78 -20.94
N LYS A 152 6.91 10.87 -20.69
CA LYS A 152 6.61 11.90 -21.70
C LYS A 152 7.86 12.56 -22.28
N VAL A 153 8.92 12.75 -21.49
CA VAL A 153 10.21 13.26 -21.98
C VAL A 153 10.86 12.27 -22.97
N ILE A 154 10.79 10.97 -22.70
CA ILE A 154 11.29 9.93 -23.61
C ILE A 154 10.54 10.02 -24.95
N VAL A 155 9.21 10.06 -24.88
CA VAL A 155 8.33 10.09 -26.05
C VAL A 155 8.55 11.33 -26.91
N ALA A 156 8.79 12.49 -26.29
CA ALA A 156 9.07 13.71 -27.03
C ALA A 156 10.32 13.59 -27.92
N ARG A 157 11.26 12.71 -27.55
CA ARG A 157 12.49 12.48 -28.30
C ARG A 157 12.42 11.28 -29.24
N ASP A 158 11.61 10.30 -28.90
CA ASP A 158 11.33 9.11 -29.70
C ASP A 158 9.81 8.86 -29.71
N PRO A 159 9.05 9.48 -30.64
CA PRO A 159 7.59 9.37 -30.67
C PRO A 159 7.09 7.93 -30.84
N TYR A 160 7.96 7.01 -31.27
CA TYR A 160 7.64 5.61 -31.49
C TYR A 160 7.64 4.79 -30.18
N THR A 161 8.35 5.22 -29.14
CA THR A 161 8.56 4.41 -27.93
C THR A 161 7.40 4.40 -26.94
N TYR A 162 6.45 5.35 -27.00
CA TYR A 162 5.39 5.45 -25.97
C TYR A 162 4.53 4.17 -25.90
N GLN A 163 3.94 3.80 -27.03
CA GLN A 163 3.07 2.64 -27.09
C GLN A 163 3.85 1.34 -26.85
N HIS A 164 5.11 1.30 -27.29
CA HIS A 164 6.03 0.20 -27.03
C HIS A 164 6.26 0.00 -25.52
N GLN A 165 6.66 1.05 -24.80
CA GLN A 165 6.90 1.01 -23.36
C GLN A 165 5.67 0.57 -22.58
N LEU A 166 4.47 1.07 -22.96
CA LEU A 166 3.21 0.65 -22.34
C LEU A 166 2.91 -0.84 -22.54
N ARG A 167 3.10 -1.36 -23.76
CA ARG A 167 2.90 -2.78 -24.06
C ARG A 167 3.95 -3.68 -23.37
N VAL A 168 5.21 -3.24 -23.32
CA VAL A 168 6.27 -3.94 -22.56
C VAL A 168 5.94 -3.97 -21.08
N ALA A 169 5.52 -2.84 -20.49
CA ALA A 169 5.12 -2.77 -19.09
C ALA A 169 3.92 -3.68 -18.79
N HIS A 170 2.92 -3.71 -19.67
CA HIS A 170 1.76 -4.59 -19.53
C HIS A 170 2.15 -6.07 -19.57
N LEU A 171 3.01 -6.47 -20.53
CA LEU A 171 3.49 -7.83 -20.62
C LEU A 171 4.38 -8.22 -19.43
N CYS A 172 5.23 -7.32 -18.95
CA CYS A 172 6.01 -7.52 -17.73
C CYS A 172 5.12 -7.82 -16.52
N VAL A 173 4.06 -7.03 -16.32
CA VAL A 173 3.08 -7.23 -15.24
C VAL A 173 2.37 -8.58 -15.39
N ALA A 174 1.96 -8.94 -16.61
CA ALA A 174 1.32 -10.22 -16.87
C ALA A 174 2.26 -11.41 -16.54
N ILE A 175 3.52 -11.35 -16.98
CA ILE A 175 4.53 -12.37 -16.68
C ILE A 175 4.77 -12.47 -15.17
N ALA A 176 4.95 -11.34 -14.48
CA ALA A 176 5.19 -11.32 -13.04
C ALA A 176 4.01 -11.91 -12.25
N ASN A 177 2.77 -11.60 -12.64
CA ASN A 177 1.57 -12.18 -12.04
C ASN A 177 1.50 -13.69 -12.29
N GLN A 178 1.82 -14.14 -13.51
CA GLN A 178 1.87 -15.55 -13.85
C GLN A 178 2.92 -16.33 -13.03
N MET A 179 4.00 -15.66 -12.66
CA MET A 179 5.05 -16.19 -11.78
C MET A 179 4.70 -16.07 -10.28
N ASN A 180 3.51 -15.56 -9.93
CA ASN A 180 3.06 -15.31 -8.55
C ASN A 180 4.00 -14.41 -7.74
N LEU A 181 4.58 -13.39 -8.39
CA LEU A 181 5.43 -12.42 -7.70
C LEU A 181 4.57 -11.48 -6.82
N SER A 182 5.18 -10.97 -5.75
CA SER A 182 4.50 -10.04 -4.86
C SER A 182 4.08 -8.75 -5.58
N VAL A 183 2.98 -8.13 -5.13
CA VAL A 183 2.50 -6.83 -5.66
C VAL A 183 3.61 -5.79 -5.68
N HIS A 184 4.45 -5.76 -4.63
CA HIS A 184 5.60 -4.88 -4.56
C HIS A 184 6.55 -5.06 -5.75
N VAL A 185 6.91 -6.30 -6.13
CA VAL A 185 7.80 -6.55 -7.28
C VAL A 185 7.12 -6.18 -8.60
N VAL A 186 5.83 -6.47 -8.73
CA VAL A 186 5.04 -6.15 -9.93
C VAL A 186 5.01 -4.64 -10.19
N GLU A 187 4.84 -3.83 -9.14
CA GLU A 187 4.86 -2.37 -9.24
C GLU A 187 6.22 -1.84 -9.71
N GLY A 188 7.31 -2.29 -9.09
CA GLY A 188 8.67 -1.90 -9.49
C GLY A 188 8.99 -2.28 -10.93
N LEU A 189 8.57 -3.47 -11.36
CA LEU A 189 8.76 -3.94 -12.72
C LEU A 189 7.96 -3.10 -13.73
N LYS A 190 6.71 -2.75 -13.42
CA LYS A 190 5.89 -1.85 -14.24
C LYS A 190 6.58 -0.51 -14.44
N LEU A 191 7.04 0.12 -13.35
CA LEU A 191 7.73 1.41 -13.44
C LEU A 191 9.04 1.30 -14.22
N GLY A 192 9.86 0.29 -13.93
CA GLY A 192 11.11 0.03 -14.64
C GLY A 192 10.91 -0.17 -16.14
N ALA A 193 9.85 -0.89 -16.54
CA ALA A 193 9.50 -1.09 -17.95
C ALA A 193 9.07 0.20 -18.66
N LEU A 194 8.37 1.11 -17.98
CA LEU A 194 7.96 2.40 -18.58
C LEU A 194 9.16 3.30 -18.90
N ILE A 195 10.21 3.24 -18.08
CA ILE A 195 11.38 4.11 -18.21
C ILE A 195 12.65 3.37 -18.65
N HIS A 196 12.58 2.10 -19.06
CA HIS A 196 13.76 1.28 -19.35
C HIS A 196 14.69 1.92 -20.39
N ASP A 197 14.08 2.66 -21.31
CA ASP A 197 14.72 3.33 -22.43
C ASP A 197 15.04 4.82 -22.17
N ILE A 198 14.93 5.33 -20.93
CA ILE A 198 15.15 6.76 -20.60
C ILE A 198 16.53 7.27 -21.08
N GLY A 199 17.54 6.40 -21.04
CA GLY A 199 18.88 6.74 -21.50
C GLY A 199 19.01 6.94 -23.02
N LYS A 200 17.98 6.59 -23.81
CA LYS A 200 17.91 6.95 -25.23
C LYS A 200 17.93 8.45 -25.43
N ILE A 201 17.73 9.28 -24.38
CA ILE A 201 17.99 10.74 -24.40
C ILE A 201 19.44 11.13 -24.70
N GLY A 202 20.39 10.19 -24.55
CA GLY A 202 21.78 10.40 -24.94
C GLY A 202 22.10 10.03 -26.40
N VAL A 203 21.19 9.38 -27.13
CA VAL A 203 21.46 8.81 -28.47
C VAL A 203 21.02 9.78 -29.59
N PRO A 204 21.86 10.18 -30.56
CA PRO A 204 21.43 11.08 -31.64
C PRO A 204 20.12 10.67 -32.32
N ALA A 205 19.22 11.63 -32.58
CA ALA A 205 17.87 11.36 -33.12
C ALA A 205 17.92 10.69 -34.50
N GLU A 206 18.95 11.01 -35.28
CA GLU A 206 19.23 10.42 -36.59
C GLU A 206 19.50 8.92 -36.49
N LEU A 207 20.09 8.44 -35.39
CA LEU A 207 20.31 7.00 -35.17
C LEU A 207 19.03 6.28 -34.75
N LEU A 208 18.16 6.93 -33.97
CA LEU A 208 16.88 6.36 -33.52
C LEU A 208 15.89 6.18 -34.68
N THR A 209 15.96 7.06 -35.68
CA THR A 209 15.02 7.10 -36.82
C THR A 209 15.60 6.55 -38.12
N LYS A 210 16.84 6.04 -38.11
CA LYS A 210 17.54 5.53 -39.30
C LYS A 210 16.77 4.36 -39.93
N PRO A 211 16.36 4.44 -41.22
CA PRO A 211 15.56 3.38 -41.87
C PRO A 211 16.42 2.21 -42.38
N THR A 212 17.74 2.30 -42.26
CA THR A 212 18.69 1.26 -42.67
C THR A 212 19.32 0.58 -41.46
N PRO A 213 19.87 -0.63 -41.61
CA PRO A 213 20.59 -1.29 -40.52
C PRO A 213 21.70 -0.40 -39.95
N LEU A 214 21.84 -0.44 -38.63
CA LEU A 214 22.90 0.28 -37.93
C LEU A 214 24.26 -0.37 -38.16
N GLU A 215 25.29 0.45 -38.36
CA GLU A 215 26.68 0.02 -38.40
C GLU A 215 27.18 -0.31 -36.99
N THR A 216 28.29 -1.04 -36.89
CA THR A 216 28.83 -1.50 -35.59
C THR A 216 29.06 -0.37 -34.59
N PHE A 217 29.59 0.78 -35.05
CA PHE A 217 29.82 1.93 -34.16
C PHE A 217 28.51 2.61 -33.74
N GLU A 218 27.48 2.58 -34.58
CA GLU A 218 26.14 3.11 -34.27
C GLU A 218 25.43 2.22 -33.25
N ILE A 219 25.56 0.89 -33.38
CA ILE A 219 25.09 -0.07 -32.37
C ILE A 219 25.78 0.19 -31.03
N GLN A 220 27.10 0.36 -31.00
CA GLN A 220 27.82 0.69 -29.76
C GLN A 220 27.36 2.01 -29.14
N ALA A 221 27.06 3.02 -29.96
CA ALA A 221 26.49 4.28 -29.49
C ALA A 221 25.08 4.10 -28.91
N LEU A 222 24.23 3.31 -29.56
CA LEU A 222 22.88 2.98 -29.09
C LEU A 222 22.92 2.19 -27.78
N GLN A 223 23.83 1.20 -27.66
CA GLN A 223 23.97 0.38 -26.46
C GLN A 223 24.28 1.19 -25.20
N LYS A 224 24.92 2.37 -25.32
CA LYS A 224 25.19 3.26 -24.17
C LYS A 224 23.93 3.75 -23.47
N HIS A 225 22.74 3.64 -24.08
CA HIS A 225 21.50 4.07 -23.45
C HIS A 225 21.24 3.37 -22.10
N VAL A 226 21.67 2.11 -21.91
CA VAL A 226 21.51 1.42 -20.62
C VAL A 226 22.32 2.09 -19.52
N GLN A 227 23.54 2.52 -19.83
CA GLN A 227 24.43 3.23 -18.90
C GLN A 227 23.89 4.63 -18.61
N THR A 228 23.52 5.38 -19.65
CA THR A 228 22.91 6.71 -19.49
C THR A 228 21.63 6.61 -18.66
N GLY A 229 20.80 5.59 -18.89
CA GLY A 229 19.56 5.38 -18.15
C GLY A 229 19.81 5.03 -16.69
N PHE A 230 20.79 4.16 -16.41
CA PHE A 230 21.26 3.90 -15.05
C PHE A 230 21.73 5.17 -14.36
N ASP A 231 22.57 5.98 -15.01
CA ASP A 231 23.12 7.20 -14.43
C ASP A 231 22.06 8.26 -14.13
N ILE A 232 20.97 8.31 -14.90
CA ILE A 232 19.83 9.21 -14.64
C ILE A 232 19.05 8.77 -13.38
N VAL A 233 18.92 7.47 -13.15
CA VAL A 233 17.98 6.90 -12.17
C VAL A 233 18.66 6.50 -10.86
N LYS A 234 19.96 6.18 -10.86
CA LYS A 234 20.69 5.58 -9.73
C LYS A 234 20.69 6.40 -8.43
N ASP A 235 20.60 7.72 -8.53
CA ASP A 235 20.66 8.62 -7.37
C ASP A 235 19.27 8.86 -6.75
N ILE A 236 18.21 8.34 -7.38
CA ILE A 236 16.85 8.39 -6.85
C ILE A 236 16.64 7.17 -5.95
N ASN A 237 16.28 7.42 -4.70
CA ASN A 237 16.02 6.37 -3.71
C ASN A 237 14.66 5.70 -3.93
N PHE A 238 14.53 4.95 -5.02
CA PHE A 238 13.37 4.09 -5.25
C PHE A 238 13.41 2.88 -4.31
N GLN A 239 12.24 2.45 -3.85
CA GLN A 239 12.10 1.21 -3.07
C GLN A 239 12.35 -0.07 -3.89
N TRP A 240 12.55 0.07 -5.21
CA TRP A 240 12.81 -1.02 -6.17
C TRP A 240 14.16 -0.82 -6.85
N PRO A 241 14.78 -1.89 -7.38
CA PRO A 241 16.05 -1.80 -8.08
C PRO A 241 15.91 -1.24 -9.51
N LEU A 242 15.17 -0.14 -9.71
CA LEU A 242 14.83 0.40 -11.05
C LEU A 242 16.07 0.71 -11.88
N ALA A 243 17.08 1.35 -11.29
CA ALA A 243 18.34 1.64 -11.96
C ALA A 243 18.99 0.35 -12.46
N GLN A 244 19.03 -0.70 -11.63
CA GLN A 244 19.61 -1.99 -12.00
C GLN A 244 18.78 -2.70 -13.09
N THR A 245 17.46 -2.60 -13.03
CA THR A 245 16.54 -3.13 -14.06
C THR A 245 16.85 -2.49 -15.41
N ILE A 246 16.95 -1.16 -15.45
CA ILE A 246 17.35 -0.39 -16.65
C ILE A 246 18.75 -0.81 -17.11
N TYR A 247 19.69 -0.97 -16.19
CA TYR A 247 21.06 -1.25 -16.56
C TYR A 247 21.27 -2.64 -17.15
N GLN A 248 20.47 -3.61 -16.71
CA GLN A 248 20.65 -5.03 -17.06
C GLN A 248 19.64 -5.57 -18.09
N HIS A 249 18.67 -4.79 -18.56
CA HIS A 249 17.58 -5.33 -19.40
C HIS A 249 18.02 -5.90 -20.76
N HIS A 250 19.24 -5.56 -21.19
CA HIS A 250 19.87 -6.15 -22.37
C HIS A 250 20.96 -7.19 -22.05
N GLU A 251 21.11 -7.58 -20.78
CA GLU A 251 21.90 -8.74 -20.42
C GLU A 251 21.22 -10.03 -20.92
N ARG A 252 22.01 -11.09 -21.06
CA ARG A 252 21.55 -12.40 -21.52
C ARG A 252 22.12 -13.47 -20.61
N ILE A 253 21.36 -14.53 -20.34
CA ILE A 253 21.72 -15.56 -19.34
C ILE A 253 23.12 -16.15 -19.58
N ASN A 254 23.54 -16.31 -20.84
CA ASN A 254 24.83 -16.84 -21.24
C ASN A 254 25.99 -15.81 -21.20
N GLY A 255 25.72 -14.54 -20.90
CA GLY A 255 26.69 -13.44 -20.88
C GLY A 255 27.00 -12.83 -22.25
N SER A 256 26.22 -13.12 -23.28
CA SER A 256 26.35 -12.46 -24.60
C SER A 256 25.71 -11.06 -24.65
N GLY A 257 25.00 -10.67 -23.60
CA GLY A 257 24.34 -9.38 -23.49
C GLY A 257 25.30 -8.25 -23.12
N TYR A 258 24.71 -7.09 -22.82
CA TYR A 258 25.44 -5.88 -22.46
C TYR A 258 24.69 -5.15 -21.33
N PRO A 259 25.35 -4.26 -20.57
CA PRO A 259 26.70 -3.72 -20.74
C PRO A 259 27.82 -4.53 -20.09
N ASN A 260 27.53 -5.34 -19.07
CA ASN A 260 28.52 -6.01 -18.23
C ASN A 260 28.70 -7.50 -18.54
N GLN A 261 27.92 -8.05 -19.46
CA GLN A 261 28.00 -9.47 -19.85
C GLN A 261 27.77 -10.40 -18.65
N LEU A 262 26.79 -10.01 -17.82
CA LEU A 262 26.40 -10.76 -16.63
C LEU A 262 25.83 -12.13 -17.02
N LYS A 263 25.98 -13.11 -16.13
CA LYS A 263 25.55 -14.49 -16.38
C LYS A 263 24.59 -14.99 -15.31
N GLY A 264 23.58 -15.75 -15.75
CA GLY A 264 22.63 -16.43 -14.87
C GLY A 264 22.16 -15.55 -13.71
N ASP A 265 22.54 -15.95 -12.50
CA ASP A 265 22.05 -15.30 -11.28
C ASP A 265 22.63 -13.93 -10.94
N ALA A 266 23.62 -13.45 -11.69
CA ALA A 266 24.09 -12.08 -11.59
C ALA A 266 23.11 -11.04 -12.17
N ILE A 267 22.17 -11.48 -13.02
CA ILE A 267 21.12 -10.62 -13.60
C ILE A 267 19.91 -10.63 -12.66
N ILE A 268 19.40 -9.48 -12.24
CA ILE A 268 18.22 -9.41 -11.37
C ILE A 268 16.97 -9.92 -12.10
N LEU A 269 16.02 -10.48 -11.37
CA LEU A 269 14.82 -11.09 -11.95
C LEU A 269 14.02 -10.11 -12.79
N GLU A 270 13.90 -8.86 -12.33
CA GLU A 270 13.17 -7.79 -13.01
C GLU A 270 13.74 -7.51 -14.40
N ALA A 271 15.08 -7.47 -14.53
CA ALA A 271 15.75 -7.31 -15.82
C ALA A 271 15.55 -8.51 -16.73
N ARG A 272 15.51 -9.74 -16.18
CA ARG A 272 15.22 -10.96 -16.97
C ARG A 272 13.78 -10.95 -17.51
N ILE A 273 12.81 -10.51 -16.71
CA ILE A 273 11.42 -10.38 -17.15
C ILE A 273 11.30 -9.31 -18.24
N LEU A 274 11.92 -8.15 -17.99
CA LEU A 274 11.93 -7.04 -18.94
C LEU A 274 12.58 -7.43 -20.28
N ALA A 275 13.69 -8.16 -20.26
CA ALA A 275 14.37 -8.65 -21.45
C ALA A 275 13.47 -9.52 -22.35
N VAL A 276 12.67 -10.41 -21.74
CA VAL A 276 11.71 -11.25 -22.48
C VAL A 276 10.57 -10.41 -23.02
N ALA A 277 9.97 -9.55 -22.20
CA ALA A 277 8.84 -8.72 -22.60
C ALA A 277 9.21 -7.74 -23.72
N ASP A 278 10.37 -7.08 -23.62
CA ASP A 278 10.91 -6.18 -24.64
C ASP A 278 11.14 -6.92 -25.96
N THR A 279 11.77 -8.09 -25.93
CA THR A 279 12.01 -8.90 -27.13
C THR A 279 10.70 -9.28 -27.83
N VAL A 280 9.72 -9.78 -27.07
CA VAL A 280 8.42 -10.20 -27.63
C VAL A 280 7.70 -9.02 -28.27
N GLU A 281 7.61 -7.89 -27.56
CA GLU A 281 6.94 -6.71 -28.07
C GLU A 281 7.65 -6.20 -29.34
N ALA A 282 8.99 -6.07 -29.28
CA ALA A 282 9.81 -5.50 -30.33
C ALA A 282 9.74 -6.26 -31.65
N MET A 283 9.54 -7.59 -31.58
CA MET A 283 9.40 -8.45 -32.75
C MET A 283 7.97 -8.51 -33.27
N SER A 284 6.98 -8.31 -32.39
CA SER A 284 5.55 -8.45 -32.72
C SER A 284 4.92 -7.19 -33.34
N HIS A 285 5.59 -6.04 -33.26
CA HIS A 285 5.07 -4.75 -33.77
C HIS A 285 6.00 -4.12 -34.82
N ASN A 286 5.42 -3.27 -35.68
CA ASN A 286 6.16 -2.58 -36.75
C ASN A 286 7.06 -1.50 -36.16
N ARG A 287 8.38 -1.54 -36.42
CA ARG A 287 9.35 -0.48 -36.08
C ARG A 287 9.66 0.40 -37.31
N PRO A 288 10.16 1.64 -37.14
CA PRO A 288 10.48 2.54 -38.26
C PRO A 288 11.37 1.92 -39.35
N TYR A 289 12.28 1.01 -38.95
CA TYR A 289 13.26 0.35 -39.82
C TYR A 289 12.97 -1.14 -40.07
N ARG A 290 11.89 -1.71 -39.50
CA ARG A 290 11.62 -3.14 -39.58
C ARG A 290 10.11 -3.45 -39.47
N PRO A 291 9.49 -4.11 -40.46
CA PRO A 291 8.12 -4.60 -40.32
C PRO A 291 8.03 -5.67 -39.23
N SER A 292 6.86 -5.77 -38.59
CA SER A 292 6.57 -6.81 -37.61
C SER A 292 6.87 -8.19 -38.19
N LEU A 293 7.49 -9.05 -37.38
CA LEU A 293 7.65 -10.46 -37.71
C LEU A 293 6.41 -11.29 -37.36
N GLY A 294 5.47 -10.72 -36.60
CA GLY A 294 4.32 -11.40 -36.03
C GLY A 294 4.63 -12.05 -34.68
N LEU A 295 3.57 -12.24 -33.90
CA LEU A 295 3.62 -12.80 -32.55
C LEU A 295 4.22 -14.21 -32.54
N ASP A 296 3.84 -15.08 -33.47
CA ASP A 296 4.32 -16.46 -33.52
C ASP A 296 5.85 -16.54 -33.63
N LYS A 297 6.46 -15.67 -34.45
CA LYS A 297 7.92 -15.61 -34.58
C LYS A 297 8.59 -15.04 -33.33
N ALA A 298 7.95 -14.08 -32.66
CA ALA A 298 8.44 -13.53 -31.40
C ALA A 298 8.45 -14.59 -30.30
N LEU A 299 7.39 -15.39 -30.19
CA LEU A 299 7.30 -16.51 -29.24
C LEU A 299 8.30 -17.62 -29.56
N ALA A 300 8.49 -17.94 -30.85
CA ALA A 300 9.49 -18.92 -31.28
C ALA A 300 10.93 -18.46 -30.96
N GLU A 301 11.23 -17.16 -31.04
CA GLU A 301 12.55 -16.62 -30.70
C GLU A 301 12.87 -16.81 -29.21
N ILE A 302 11.95 -16.42 -28.31
CA ILE A 302 12.19 -16.57 -26.87
C ILE A 302 12.24 -18.05 -26.46
N GLU A 303 11.49 -18.92 -27.14
CA GLU A 303 11.51 -20.36 -26.92
C GLU A 303 12.84 -20.98 -27.38
N ALA A 304 13.35 -20.59 -28.54
CA ALA A 304 14.67 -21.01 -29.02
C ALA A 304 15.83 -20.48 -28.15
N GLY A 305 15.67 -19.29 -27.58
CA GLY A 305 16.63 -18.67 -26.66
C GLY A 305 16.51 -19.12 -25.20
N LYS A 306 15.56 -20.00 -24.86
CA LYS A 306 15.27 -20.44 -23.49
C LYS A 306 16.49 -21.08 -22.82
N GLY A 307 16.85 -20.63 -21.62
CA GLY A 307 17.97 -21.16 -20.84
C GLY A 307 19.37 -20.74 -21.32
N SER A 308 19.47 -20.04 -22.46
CA SER A 308 20.74 -19.51 -22.99
C SER A 308 20.70 -17.99 -23.08
N LEU A 309 19.73 -17.42 -23.79
CA LEU A 309 19.54 -15.97 -23.90
C LEU A 309 18.63 -15.44 -22.80
N PHE A 310 17.57 -16.20 -22.48
CA PHE A 310 16.50 -15.80 -21.56
C PHE A 310 16.36 -16.79 -20.39
N ASP A 311 15.86 -16.31 -19.24
CA ASP A 311 15.57 -17.16 -18.08
C ASP A 311 14.43 -18.12 -18.42
N GLU A 312 14.66 -19.41 -18.19
CA GLU A 312 13.70 -20.47 -18.51
C GLU A 312 12.34 -20.25 -17.85
N ARG A 313 12.31 -19.84 -16.57
CA ARG A 313 11.06 -19.65 -15.83
C ARG A 313 10.26 -18.47 -16.37
N VAL A 314 10.94 -17.43 -16.83
CA VAL A 314 10.32 -16.24 -17.41
C VAL A 314 9.75 -16.57 -18.80
N VAL A 315 10.50 -17.30 -19.63
CA VAL A 315 10.03 -17.75 -20.94
C VAL A 315 8.79 -18.64 -20.79
N ASP A 316 8.82 -19.60 -19.87
CA ASP A 316 7.67 -20.49 -19.63
C ASP A 316 6.42 -19.73 -19.19
N ALA A 317 6.57 -18.75 -18.30
CA ALA A 317 5.48 -17.88 -17.89
C ALA A 317 4.92 -17.08 -19.07
N CYS A 318 5.80 -16.49 -19.91
CA CYS A 318 5.41 -15.74 -21.09
C CYS A 318 4.68 -16.62 -22.13
N LEU A 319 5.22 -17.80 -22.44
CA LEU A 319 4.61 -18.73 -23.39
C LEU A 319 3.25 -19.22 -22.90
N LYS A 320 3.12 -19.50 -21.60
CA LYS A 320 1.85 -19.90 -21.00
C LYS A 320 0.76 -18.83 -21.15
N LEU A 321 1.10 -17.56 -20.91
CA LEU A 321 0.17 -16.44 -21.08
C LEU A 321 -0.44 -16.40 -22.49
N PHE A 322 0.41 -16.47 -23.52
CA PHE A 322 -0.07 -16.38 -24.91
C PHE A 322 -0.72 -17.67 -25.41
N ARG A 323 -0.23 -18.86 -25.01
CA ARG A 323 -0.70 -20.15 -25.55
C ARG A 323 -1.86 -20.77 -24.78
N GLN A 324 -2.03 -20.44 -23.50
CA GLN A 324 -3.03 -21.07 -22.62
C GLN A 324 -4.02 -20.05 -22.07
N ASP A 325 -3.53 -18.87 -21.68
CA ASP A 325 -4.36 -17.88 -20.98
C ASP A 325 -4.97 -16.82 -21.93
N ASN A 326 -4.80 -17.00 -23.25
CA ASN A 326 -5.28 -16.10 -24.31
C ASN A 326 -4.91 -14.63 -24.07
N TYR A 327 -3.71 -14.38 -23.56
CA TYR A 327 -3.23 -13.02 -23.38
C TYR A 327 -3.11 -12.30 -24.73
N GLU A 328 -3.65 -11.10 -24.81
CA GLU A 328 -3.49 -10.19 -25.93
C GLU A 328 -2.86 -8.88 -25.44
N PHE A 329 -2.07 -8.25 -26.32
CA PHE A 329 -1.59 -6.91 -26.01
C PHE A 329 -2.78 -5.94 -25.91
N PRO A 330 -2.75 -5.00 -24.95
CA PRO A 330 -3.80 -4.00 -24.85
C PRO A 330 -3.86 -3.16 -26.13
N ALA A 331 -5.05 -2.73 -26.51
CA ALA A 331 -5.24 -1.71 -27.53
C ALA A 331 -4.83 -0.36 -26.94
N VAL A 332 -3.58 0.06 -27.18
CA VAL A 332 -2.97 1.29 -26.63
C VAL A 332 -2.93 2.40 -27.67
#